data_AF-A0AAW5ZQE5-F1
#
_entry.id   AF-A0AAW5ZQE5-F1
#
_cell.length_a   1.000
_cell.length_b   1.000
_cell.length_c   1.000
_cell.angle_alpha   90.00
_cell.angle_beta   90.00
_cell.angle_gamma   90.00
#
_symmetry.space_group_name_H-M   'P 1'
#
loop_
_entity.id
_entity.type
_entity.pdbx_description
1 polymer ?
#
loop_
_entity_poly.entity_id
_entity_poly.type
_entity_poly.pdbx_seq_one_letter_code
_entity_poly.pdbx_strand_id
1 'polypeptide(L)'
;MATETFAWLPLTESDGSVTYSTRTAQFGDGYSQTVANGINNRGSAWNLTFRGAAAEMGSLAAFLDRHAGWRSFFWTPPGGQQGYFRCAGHKEQPAQGGNRTVTATFTQVFRP
;
A
#
# COMPACT_ATOMS: atom_id res chain seq x y z
N MET A 1 10.83 1.86 19.20
CA MET A 1 9.57 2.62 18.92
C MET A 1 8.58 1.63 18.31
N ALA A 2 7.34 1.61 18.77
CA ALA A 2 6.33 0.70 18.23
C ALA A 2 5.91 1.16 16.82
N THR A 3 5.77 0.23 15.89
CA THR A 3 5.22 0.50 14.56
C THR A 3 3.71 0.71 14.70
N GLU A 4 3.20 1.85 14.25
CA GLU A 4 1.75 2.12 14.23
C GLU A 4 1.02 1.20 13.23
N THR A 5 -0.24 0.88 13.52
CA THR A 5 -1.09 0.04 12.65
C THR A 5 -2.19 0.90 12.04
N PHE A 6 -2.34 0.82 10.71
CA PHE A 6 -3.42 1.47 9.97
C PHE A 6 -4.72 0.67 10.13
N ALA A 7 -5.76 1.30 10.69
CA ALA A 7 -7.00 0.64 11.08
C ALA A 7 -8.23 1.01 10.24
N TRP A 8 -8.13 1.99 9.33
CA TRP A 8 -9.27 2.44 8.53
C TRP A 8 -9.61 1.45 7.42
N LEU A 9 -10.92 1.27 7.20
CA LEU A 9 -11.43 0.36 6.17
C LEU A 9 -11.56 1.09 4.83
N PRO A 10 -10.91 0.61 3.76
CA PRO A 10 -11.07 1.19 2.44
C PRO A 10 -12.43 0.82 1.83
N LEU A 11 -12.89 1.63 0.87
CA LEU A 11 -14.07 1.33 0.06
C LEU A 11 -13.80 0.12 -0.86
N THR A 12 -14.89 -0.55 -1.25
CA THR A 12 -14.87 -1.73 -2.13
C THR A 12 -14.19 -1.50 -3.47
N GLU A 13 -14.08 -0.25 -3.91
CA GLU A 13 -13.48 0.17 -5.18
C GLU A 13 -11.95 0.10 -5.19
N SER A 14 -11.35 -0.34 -4.08
CA SER A 14 -9.90 -0.39 -3.93
C SER A 14 -9.30 -1.54 -4.72
N ASP A 15 -8.25 -1.24 -5.48
CA ASP A 15 -7.54 -2.21 -6.30
C ASP A 15 -6.16 -2.52 -5.72
N GLY A 16 -5.78 -3.80 -5.81
CA GLY A 16 -4.49 -4.31 -5.37
C GLY A 16 -3.75 -4.95 -6.53
N SER A 17 -2.51 -4.56 -6.75
CA SER A 17 -1.59 -5.17 -7.72
C SER A 17 -0.46 -5.90 -7.01
N VAL A 18 -0.08 -7.04 -7.57
CA VAL A 18 1.03 -7.87 -7.08
C VAL A 18 2.07 -7.93 -8.17
N THR A 19 3.32 -7.62 -7.81
CA THR A 19 4.45 -7.68 -8.74
C THR A 19 5.46 -8.71 -8.26
N TYR A 20 5.98 -9.51 -9.19
CA TYR A 20 7.04 -10.47 -8.91
C TYR A 20 8.35 -9.96 -9.53
N SER A 21 9.37 -9.77 -8.70
CA SER A 21 10.72 -9.46 -9.16
C SER A 21 11.43 -10.77 -9.48
N THR A 22 11.74 -10.99 -10.75
CA THR A 22 12.45 -12.17 -11.22
C THR A 22 13.71 -11.77 -11.99
N ARG A 23 14.68 -12.68 -12.06
CA ARG A 23 15.82 -12.57 -12.97
C ARG A 23 15.73 -13.72 -13.96
N THR A 24 15.84 -13.40 -15.23
CA THR A 24 15.80 -14.38 -16.32
C THR A 24 17.12 -14.35 -17.07
N ALA A 25 17.77 -15.51 -17.20
CA ALA A 25 18.90 -15.72 -18.08
C ALA A 25 18.41 -16.46 -19.33
N GLN A 26 18.80 -15.98 -20.51
CA GLN A 26 18.51 -16.62 -21.79
C GLN A 26 19.78 -17.29 -22.32
N PHE A 27 19.61 -18.49 -22.87
CA PHE A 27 20.68 -19.29 -23.45
C PHE A 27 20.52 -19.32 -24.98
N GLY A 28 21.63 -19.41 -25.71
CA GLY A 28 21.67 -19.29 -27.18
C GLY A 28 21.01 -20.44 -27.96
N ASP A 29 20.53 -21.46 -27.25
CA ASP A 29 19.82 -22.63 -27.76
C ASP A 29 18.28 -22.51 -27.61
N GLY A 30 17.80 -21.32 -27.20
CA GLY A 30 16.37 -21.04 -27.04
C GLY A 30 15.82 -21.36 -25.65
N TYR A 31 16.65 -21.86 -24.72
CA TYR A 31 16.24 -22.06 -23.33
C TYR A 31 16.36 -20.77 -22.51
N SER A 32 15.59 -20.70 -21.43
CA SER A 32 15.76 -19.68 -20.41
C SER A 32 15.55 -20.26 -19.01
N GLN A 33 16.25 -19.68 -18.04
CA GLN A 33 16.05 -19.97 -16.63
C GLN A 33 15.60 -18.70 -15.92
N THR A 34 14.50 -18.81 -15.16
CA THR A 34 13.96 -17.71 -14.37
C THR A 34 14.04 -18.06 -12.89
N VAL A 35 14.59 -17.15 -12.09
CA VAL A 35 14.71 -17.28 -10.63
C VAL A 35 14.12 -16.06 -9.93
N ALA A 36 13.68 -16.24 -8.68
CA ALA A 36 13.23 -15.13 -7.84
C ALA A 36 14.38 -14.15 -7.56
N ASN A 37 14.11 -12.85 -7.64
CA ASN A 37 15.09 -11.82 -7.33
C ASN A 37 15.09 -11.52 -5.82
N GLY A 38 15.74 -12.39 -5.05
CA GLY A 38 15.85 -12.29 -3.58
C GLY A 38 14.67 -12.93 -2.83
N ILE A 39 14.75 -12.92 -1.49
CA ILE A 39 13.77 -13.55 -0.58
C ILE A 39 12.40 -12.84 -0.65
N ASN A 40 12.40 -11.51 -0.84
CA ASN A 40 11.19 -10.70 -0.94
C ASN A 40 10.88 -10.36 -2.40
N ASN A 41 10.63 -11.37 -3.23
CA ASN A 41 10.39 -11.17 -4.66
C ASN A 41 8.95 -10.72 -4.97
N ARG A 42 8.00 -10.92 -4.06
CA ARG A 42 6.59 -10.57 -4.24
C ARG A 42 6.29 -9.21 -3.60
N GLY A 43 6.21 -8.16 -4.39
CA GLY A 43 5.71 -6.85 -3.96
C GLY A 43 4.19 -6.75 -4.05
N SER A 44 3.59 -5.84 -3.29
CA SER A 44 2.17 -5.50 -3.41
C SER A 44 1.98 -3.98 -3.34
N ALA A 45 1.12 -3.45 -4.21
CA ALA A 45 0.72 -2.06 -4.21
C ALA A 45 -0.80 -1.96 -4.25
N TRP A 46 -1.36 -1.11 -3.41
CA TRP A 46 -2.81 -0.96 -3.26
C TRP A 46 -3.21 0.49 -3.44
N ASN A 47 -4.18 0.73 -4.31
CA ASN A 47 -4.79 2.03 -4.48
C ASN A 47 -6.10 2.04 -3.70
N LEU A 48 -6.11 2.80 -2.61
CA LEU A 48 -7.17 2.78 -1.61
C LEU A 48 -7.95 4.08 -1.63
N THR A 49 -9.26 3.97 -1.59
CA THR A 49 -10.16 5.12 -1.43
C THR A 49 -10.93 4.98 -0.13
N PHE A 50 -10.95 6.03 0.67
CA PHE A 50 -11.66 6.11 1.94
C PHE A 50 -12.70 7.23 1.84
N ARG A 51 -13.91 7.02 2.37
CA ARG A 51 -14.93 8.06 2.43
C ARG A 51 -15.65 8.00 3.77
N GLY A 52 -15.75 9.12 4.45
CA GLY A 52 -16.39 9.19 5.77
C GLY A 52 -16.58 10.62 6.26
N ALA A 53 -16.89 10.74 7.55
CA ALA A 53 -17.03 12.04 8.21
C ALA A 53 -15.71 12.81 8.18
N ALA A 54 -15.78 14.14 8.12
CA ALA A 54 -14.60 15.00 8.02
C ALA A 54 -13.59 14.79 9.17
N ALA A 55 -14.06 14.51 10.38
CA ALA A 55 -13.20 14.25 11.55
C ALA A 55 -12.41 12.93 11.42
N GLU A 56 -13.05 11.87 10.92
CA GLU A 56 -12.41 10.58 10.72
C GLU A 56 -11.37 10.64 9.59
N MET A 57 -11.75 11.26 8.47
CA MET A 57 -10.84 11.46 7.34
C MET A 57 -9.68 12.39 7.68
N GLY A 58 -9.90 13.40 8.52
CA GLY A 58 -8.83 14.24 9.06
C GLY A 58 -7.86 13.47 9.95
N SER A 59 -8.36 12.50 10.73
CA SER A 59 -7.51 11.63 11.56
C SER A 59 -6.67 10.67 10.70
N LEU A 60 -7.24 10.15 9.62
CA LEU A 60 -6.54 9.34 8.61
C LEU A 60 -5.45 10.16 7.91
N ALA A 61 -5.78 11.37 7.44
CA ALA A 61 -4.80 12.26 6.81
C ALA A 61 -3.65 12.59 7.78
N ALA A 62 -3.97 12.95 9.03
CA ALA A 62 -2.97 13.21 10.05
C ALA A 62 -2.10 11.97 10.36
N PHE A 63 -2.65 10.75 10.27
CA PHE A 63 -1.85 9.53 10.35
C PHE A 63 -0.84 9.47 9.21
N LEU A 64 -1.28 9.62 7.96
CA LEU A 64 -0.40 9.58 6.79
C LEU A 64 0.67 10.69 6.86
N ASP A 65 0.32 11.89 7.33
CA ASP A 65 1.25 13.01 7.52
C ASP A 65 2.33 12.71 8.56
N ARG A 66 1.98 12.08 9.70
CA ARG A 66 2.98 11.64 10.70
C ARG A 66 3.99 10.64 10.12
N HIS A 67 3.56 9.85 9.14
CA HIS A 67 4.41 8.89 8.44
C HIS A 67 5.26 9.51 7.31
N ALA A 68 4.89 10.71 6.85
CA ALA A 68 5.68 11.59 5.99
C ALA A 68 6.26 10.92 4.73
N GLY A 69 5.56 9.95 4.13
CA GLY A 69 6.02 9.29 2.90
C GLY A 69 7.02 8.13 3.09
N TRP A 70 7.84 8.18 4.15
CA TRP A 70 8.98 7.28 4.31
C TRP A 70 8.84 6.27 5.46
N ARG A 71 8.04 6.58 6.49
CA ARG A 71 7.83 5.66 7.60
C ARG A 71 6.80 4.63 7.21
N SER A 72 7.15 3.35 7.29
CA SER A 72 6.18 2.29 7.15
C SER A 72 5.37 2.08 8.43
N PHE A 73 4.16 1.56 8.23
CA PHE A 73 3.20 1.17 9.24
C PHE A 73 2.70 -0.24 8.95
N PHE A 74 2.09 -0.87 9.94
CA PHE A 74 1.39 -2.13 9.72
C PHE A 74 0.07 -1.88 9.03
N TRP A 75 -0.22 -2.69 8.01
CA TRP A 75 -1.52 -2.69 7.37
C TRP A 75 -1.86 -4.09 6.88
N THR A 76 -3.13 -4.44 6.98
CA THR A 76 -3.67 -5.70 6.50
C THR A 76 -4.56 -5.43 5.29
N PRO A 77 -4.12 -5.79 4.08
CA PRO A 77 -4.95 -5.66 2.90
C PRO A 77 -6.18 -6.56 2.97
N PRO A 78 -7.29 -6.19 2.31
CA PRO A 78 -8.48 -7.05 2.22
C PRO A 78 -8.12 -8.44 1.69
N GLY A 79 -8.42 -9.48 2.48
CA GLY A 79 -8.12 -10.88 2.10
C GLY A 79 -6.64 -11.27 2.12
N GLY A 80 -5.74 -10.40 2.60
CA GLY A 80 -4.32 -10.68 2.72
C GLY A 80 -3.82 -10.80 4.16
N GLN A 81 -2.50 -10.86 4.31
CA GLN A 81 -1.81 -10.94 5.59
C GLN A 81 -1.26 -9.57 5.98
N GLN A 82 -1.16 -9.30 7.29
CA GLN A 82 -0.55 -8.07 7.78
C GLN A 82 0.89 -7.94 7.28
N GLY A 83 1.23 -6.76 6.77
CA GLY A 83 2.57 -6.45 6.30
C GLY A 83 2.96 -5.01 6.61
N TYR A 84 4.21 -4.68 6.28
CA TYR A 84 4.67 -3.30 6.32
C TYR A 84 4.33 -2.60 5.02
N PHE A 85 3.66 -1.46 5.12
CA PHE A 85 3.32 -0.62 3.98
C PHE A 85 3.78 0.81 4.23
N ARG A 86 4.12 1.51 3.16
CA ARG A 86 4.31 2.96 3.16
C ARG A 86 3.31 3.59 2.21
N CYS A 87 2.94 4.83 2.50
CA CYS A 87 2.16 5.66 1.58
C CYS A 87 3.03 6.84 1.16
N ALA A 88 3.31 6.99 -0.14
CA ALA A 88 4.15 8.07 -0.63
C ALA A 88 3.42 9.44 -0.67
N GLY A 89 2.09 9.42 -0.69
CA GLY A 89 1.24 10.60 -0.67
C GLY A 89 -0.24 10.23 -0.78
N HIS A 90 -1.09 11.13 -0.33
CA HIS A 90 -2.54 11.00 -0.40
C HIS A 90 -3.17 12.24 -1.07
N LYS A 91 -4.40 12.07 -1.53
CA LYS A 91 -5.23 13.13 -2.11
C LYS A 91 -6.49 13.24 -1.29
N GLU A 92 -6.93 14.47 -1.03
CA GLU A 92 -8.17 14.74 -0.32
C GLU A 92 -9.13 15.47 -1.25
N GLN A 93 -10.39 15.01 -1.27
CA GLN A 93 -11.45 15.65 -2.03
C GLN A 93 -12.67 15.85 -1.13
N PRO A 94 -13.24 17.07 -1.07
CA PRO A 94 -14.52 17.28 -0.40
C PRO A 94 -15.61 16.54 -1.17
N ALA A 95 -16.40 15.73 -0.47
CA ALA A 95 -17.58 15.09 -1.03
C ALA A 95 -18.83 15.91 -0.69
N GLN A 96 -19.87 15.79 -1.52
CA GLN A 96 -21.18 16.39 -1.21
C GLN A 96 -21.74 15.81 0.10
N GLY A 97 -22.34 16.67 0.92
CA GLY A 97 -22.98 16.29 2.19
C GLY A 97 -22.07 16.25 3.42
N GLY A 98 -20.95 16.98 3.44
CA GLY A 98 -20.08 17.10 4.63
C GLY A 98 -19.10 15.94 4.84
N ASN A 99 -19.13 14.94 3.95
CA ASN A 99 -18.16 13.85 3.94
C ASN A 99 -16.88 14.27 3.20
N ARG A 100 -15.78 13.62 3.53
CA ARG A 100 -14.51 13.75 2.80
C ARG A 100 -14.14 12.41 2.18
N THR A 101 -13.45 12.49 1.06
CA THR A 101 -12.85 11.33 0.40
C THR A 101 -11.34 11.50 0.45
N VAL A 102 -10.63 10.46 0.89
CA VAL A 102 -9.17 10.40 0.88
C VAL A 102 -8.74 9.24 -0.01
N THR A 103 -7.87 9.50 -0.97
CA THR A 103 -7.28 8.45 -1.82
C THR A 103 -5.79 8.35 -1.55
N ALA A 104 -5.29 7.15 -1.32
CA ALA A 104 -3.90 6.89 -0.96
C ALA A 104 -3.39 5.62 -1.62
N THR A 105 -2.13 5.63 -2.06
CA THR A 105 -1.48 4.43 -2.62
C THR A 105 -0.51 3.85 -1.61
N PHE A 106 -0.74 2.60 -1.21
CA PHE A 106 0.09 1.87 -0.26
C PHE A 106 1.02 0.93 -1.00
N THR A 107 2.32 1.03 -0.76
CA THR A 107 3.34 0.14 -1.34
C THR A 107 3.94 -0.69 -0.23
N GLN A 108 3.94 -2.01 -0.40
CA GLN A 108 4.56 -2.94 0.53
C GLN A 108 6.07 -2.68 0.57
N VAL A 109 6.62 -2.68 1.78
CA VAL A 109 8.06 -2.55 2.01
C VAL A 109 8.54 -3.70 2.87
N PHE A 110 9.78 -4.11 2.63
CA PHE A 110 10.45 -5.15 3.39
C PHE A 110 11.56 -4.50 4.21
N ARG A 111 11.57 -4.77 5.51
CA ARG A 111 12.61 -4.32 6.43
C ARG A 111 13.43 -5.54 6.87
N PRO A 112 14.76 -5.42 7.02
CA PRO A 112 15.60 -6.45 7.63
C PRO A 112 15.28 -6.64 9.11
#